data_AF-R6NSY0-F1
#
_entry.id   AF-R6NSY0-F1
#
_cell.length_a   1.000
_cell.length_b   1.000
_cell.length_c   1.000
_cell.angle_alpha   90.00
_cell.angle_beta   90.00
_cell.angle_gamma   90.00
#
_symmetry.space_group_name_H-M   'P 1'
#
loop_
_entity.id
_entity.type
_entity.pdbx_description
1 polymer ?
#
loop_
_entity_poly.entity_id
_entity_poly.type
_entity_poly.pdbx_seq_one_letter_code
_entity_poly.pdbx_strand_id
1 'polypeptide(L)'
;MNRVMLSGRHEPCIREGVVGCDGYAYKFDCLYCLIVSESRRHVNDGIVENSIIYVDSSIPYEKDKLNIFVNDMGEFELSANRENDKDYSGRVIMTINQYD
;
A
#
# COMPACT_ATOMS: atom_id res chain seq x y z
N MET A 1 4.05 25.40 -7.73
CA MET A 1 4.41 25.52 -6.31
C MET A 1 3.73 24.37 -5.58
N ASN A 2 4.48 23.40 -5.08
CA ASN A 2 3.91 22.21 -4.44
C ASN A 2 3.49 22.58 -3.01
N ARG A 3 2.23 22.33 -2.65
CA ARG A 3 1.76 22.45 -1.28
C ARG A 3 2.07 21.14 -0.56
N VAL A 4 2.95 21.19 0.43
CA VAL A 4 3.18 20.08 1.36
C VAL A 4 2.23 20.27 2.53
N MET A 5 1.44 19.24 2.83
CA MET A 5 0.58 19.21 4.02
C MET A 5 1.20 18.26 5.04
N LEU A 6 1.35 18.74 6.28
CA LEU A 6 1.82 17.92 7.39
C LEU A 6 0.66 17.04 7.87
N SER A 7 0.76 15.73 7.71
CA SER A 7 -0.18 14.75 8.26
C SER A 7 0.44 14.12 9.51
N GLY A 8 0.09 14.63 10.69
CA GLY A 8 0.70 14.26 11.98
C GLY A 8 0.24 12.92 12.58
N ARG A 9 -0.25 11.96 11.77
CA ARG A 9 -0.71 10.67 12.31
C ARG A 9 0.38 9.59 12.40
N HIS A 10 1.39 9.65 11.54
CA HIS A 10 2.42 8.61 11.43
C HIS A 10 3.77 9.29 11.22
N GLU A 11 4.59 9.38 12.28
CA GLU A 11 5.91 10.01 12.18
C GLU A 11 6.83 9.16 11.28
N PRO A 12 7.55 9.75 10.31
CA PRO A 12 8.53 9.02 9.53
C PRO A 12 9.58 8.38 10.44
N CYS A 13 9.97 7.14 10.16
CA CYS A 13 11.00 6.44 10.92
C CYS A 13 11.94 5.68 9.98
N ILE A 14 13.16 5.42 10.47
CA ILE A 14 14.14 4.59 9.77
C ILE A 14 14.54 3.47 10.72
N ARG A 15 14.40 2.21 10.28
CA ARG A 15 14.90 1.03 11.00
C ARG A 15 15.66 0.14 10.04
N GLU A 16 16.89 -0.20 10.40
CA GLU A 16 17.75 -1.11 9.61
C GLU A 16 17.89 -0.72 8.13
N GLY A 17 17.92 0.59 7.84
CA GLY A 17 18.02 1.12 6.48
C GLY A 17 16.68 1.21 5.72
N VAL A 18 15.57 0.80 6.32
CA VAL A 18 14.23 0.91 5.75
C VAL A 18 13.54 2.17 6.24
N VAL A 19 13.10 3.03 5.31
CA VAL A 19 12.26 4.20 5.60
C VAL A 19 10.80 3.75 5.69
N GLY A 20 10.11 4.15 6.75
CA GLY A 20 8.71 3.85 7.00
C GLY A 20 8.04 4.90 7.87
N CYS A 21 6.97 4.53 8.58
CA CYS A 21 6.34 5.39 9.59
C CYS A 21 6.00 4.64 10.89
N ASP A 22 6.04 5.35 12.01
CA ASP A 22 5.71 4.83 13.33
C ASP A 22 4.19 4.87 13.61
N GLY A 23 3.75 4.14 14.65
CA GLY A 23 2.35 4.09 15.09
C GLY A 23 1.56 2.85 14.66
N TYR A 24 2.22 1.88 14.03
CA TYR A 24 1.63 0.60 13.61
C TYR A 24 1.95 -0.59 14.52
N ALA A 25 2.63 -0.34 15.65
CA ALA A 25 3.19 -1.35 16.55
C ALA A 25 2.17 -2.27 17.28
N TYR A 26 0.87 -2.16 17.00
CA TYR A 26 -0.17 -3.01 17.59
C TYR A 26 -0.95 -3.82 16.55
N LYS A 27 -0.52 -3.78 15.29
CA LYS A 27 -1.20 -4.38 14.13
C LYS A 27 -0.30 -5.34 13.32
N PHE A 28 0.70 -5.93 13.95
CA PHE A 28 1.70 -6.75 13.25
C PHE A 28 1.10 -7.93 12.48
N ASP A 29 0.01 -8.53 12.99
CA ASP A 29 -0.59 -9.71 12.36
C ASP A 29 -1.43 -9.37 11.11
N CYS A 30 -1.83 -8.10 10.93
CA CYS A 30 -2.66 -7.67 9.82
C CYS A 30 -1.97 -6.70 8.86
N LEU A 31 -0.73 -6.29 9.16
CA LEU A 31 0.03 -5.39 8.33
C LEU A 31 1.12 -6.13 7.56
N TYR A 32 1.15 -5.94 6.25
CA TYR A 32 2.20 -6.47 5.40
C TYR A 32 2.58 -5.47 4.31
N CYS A 33 3.73 -5.72 3.68
CA CYS A 33 4.26 -4.87 2.63
C CYS A 33 4.35 -5.64 1.31
N LEU A 34 4.09 -4.94 0.21
CA LEU A 34 4.32 -5.42 -1.15
C LEU A 34 5.27 -4.47 -1.87
N ILE A 35 6.10 -5.02 -2.76
CA ILE A 35 6.93 -4.23 -3.67
C ILE A 35 6.28 -4.28 -5.04
N VAL A 36 6.07 -3.11 -5.64
CA VAL A 36 5.44 -3.00 -6.95
C VAL A 36 6.43 -3.40 -8.04
N SER A 37 6.13 -4.50 -8.73
CA SER A 37 6.91 -4.98 -9.88
C SER A 37 6.56 -4.23 -11.17
N GLU A 38 5.28 -3.92 -11.41
CA GLU A 38 4.81 -3.15 -12.56
C GLU A 38 3.67 -2.21 -12.15
N SER A 39 3.73 -0.95 -12.60
CA SER A 39 2.85 0.11 -12.08
C SER A 39 2.01 0.83 -13.13
N ARG A 40 1.99 0.37 -14.40
CA ARG A 40 1.38 1.11 -15.53
C ARG A 40 -0.07 1.57 -15.29
N ARG A 41 -0.85 0.83 -14.50
CA ARG A 41 -2.25 1.16 -14.18
C ARG A 41 -2.43 2.15 -13.03
N HIS A 42 -1.43 2.32 -12.15
CA HIS A 42 -1.53 3.11 -10.91
C HIS A 42 -0.55 4.29 -10.82
N VAL A 43 0.12 4.64 -11.93
CA VAL A 43 1.00 5.81 -12.00
C VAL A 43 0.27 7.10 -11.60
N ASN A 44 -1.02 7.23 -11.98
CA ASN A 44 -1.83 8.40 -11.62
C ASN A 44 -2.17 8.46 -10.12
N ASP A 45 -2.08 7.32 -9.41
CA ASP A 45 -2.20 7.24 -7.95
C ASP A 45 -0.85 7.51 -7.27
N GLY A 46 0.19 7.85 -8.03
CA GLY A 46 1.55 8.09 -7.56
C GLY A 46 2.34 6.82 -7.27
N ILE A 47 1.83 5.64 -7.63
CA ILE A 47 2.50 4.35 -7.44
C ILE A 47 3.36 4.07 -8.68
N VAL A 48 4.64 3.83 -8.48
CA VAL A 48 5.61 3.52 -9.53
C VAL A 48 6.26 2.16 -9.28
N GLU A 49 7.07 1.69 -10.23
CA GLU A 49 7.89 0.48 -10.01
C GLU A 49 8.81 0.69 -8.79
N ASN A 50 9.00 -0.36 -8.00
CA ASN A 50 9.73 -0.35 -6.72
C ASN A 50 9.10 0.48 -5.60
N SER A 51 7.88 1.02 -5.78
CA SER A 51 7.12 1.55 -4.65
C SER A 51 6.86 0.44 -3.61
N ILE A 52 7.00 0.79 -2.33
CA ILE A 52 6.58 -0.06 -1.22
C ILE A 52 5.15 0.30 -0.84
N ILE A 53 4.28 -0.71 -0.79
CA ILE A 53 2.88 -0.57 -0.43
C ILE A 53 2.65 -1.23 0.91
N TYR A 54 2.15 -0.46 1.87
CA TYR A 54 1.69 -0.98 3.16
C TYR A 54 0.20 -1.28 3.08
N VAL A 55 -0.16 -2.49 3.50
CA VAL A 55 -1.51 -3.02 3.41
C VAL A 55 -1.99 -3.43 4.80
N ASP A 56 -3.23 -3.10 5.13
CA ASP A 56 -3.91 -3.57 6.34
C ASP A 56 -5.05 -4.54 5.96
N SER A 57 -4.86 -5.82 6.28
CA SER A 57 -5.84 -6.89 6.01
C SER A 57 -7.05 -6.86 6.93
N SER A 58 -6.99 -6.11 8.05
CA SER A 58 -8.13 -5.96 8.97
C SER A 58 -9.16 -4.95 8.48
N ILE A 59 -8.79 -4.10 7.52
CA ILE A 59 -9.68 -3.10 6.97
C ILE A 59 -10.53 -3.75 5.86
N PRO A 60 -11.87 -3.62 5.92
CA PRO A 60 -12.74 -4.11 4.85
C PRO A 60 -12.53 -3.32 3.54
N TYR A 61 -12.89 -3.98 2.43
CA TYR A 61 -12.94 -3.39 1.10
C TYR A 61 -13.73 -2.06 1.09
N GLU A 62 -13.19 -1.08 0.38
CA GLU A 62 -13.88 0.18 0.11
C GLU A 62 -13.76 0.53 -1.37
N LYS A 63 -14.90 0.80 -2.02
CA LYS A 63 -14.94 1.20 -3.43
C LYS A 63 -14.20 2.53 -3.61
N ASP A 64 -13.51 2.67 -4.74
CA ASP A 64 -12.75 3.87 -5.14
C ASP A 64 -11.54 4.16 -4.22
N LYS A 65 -11.18 3.20 -3.35
CA LYS A 65 -9.91 3.17 -2.61
C LYS A 65 -8.99 2.10 -3.19
N LEU A 66 -7.69 2.22 -2.94
CA LEU A 66 -6.74 1.20 -3.37
C LEU A 66 -6.84 -0.03 -2.46
N ASN A 67 -7.28 -1.12 -3.04
CA ASN A 67 -7.42 -2.42 -2.41
C ASN A 67 -6.43 -3.41 -3.05
N ILE A 68 -6.08 -4.44 -2.29
CA ILE A 68 -5.24 -5.54 -2.75
C ILE A 68 -6.11 -6.79 -2.92
N PHE A 69 -5.98 -7.41 -4.08
CA PHE A 69 -6.61 -8.69 -4.40
C PHE A 69 -5.54 -9.72 -4.76
N VAL A 70 -5.84 -11.00 -4.54
CA VAL A 70 -4.95 -12.12 -4.85
C VAL A 70 -5.68 -13.07 -5.77
N ASN A 71 -5.05 -13.45 -6.88
CA ASN A 71 -5.61 -14.46 -7.78
C ASN A 71 -5.28 -15.89 -7.30
N ASP A 72 -5.85 -16.90 -7.95
CA ASP A 72 -5.62 -18.31 -7.61
C ASP A 72 -4.15 -18.76 -7.72
N MET A 73 -3.30 -17.98 -8.41
CA MET A 73 -1.86 -18.24 -8.55
C MET A 73 -1.04 -17.61 -7.42
N GLY A 74 -1.69 -16.87 -6.50
CA GLY A 74 -1.03 -16.16 -5.42
C GLY A 74 -0.43 -14.81 -5.82
N GLU A 75 -0.78 -14.28 -6.99
CA GLU A 75 -0.30 -13.00 -7.48
C GLU A 75 -1.17 -11.85 -6.94
N PHE A 76 -0.51 -10.82 -6.41
CA PHE A 76 -1.18 -9.65 -5.85
C PHE A 76 -1.46 -8.61 -6.94
N GLU A 77 -2.68 -8.05 -6.95
CA GLU A 77 -3.09 -6.97 -7.84
C GLU A 77 -3.74 -5.83 -7.07
N LEU A 78 -3.42 -4.60 -7.46
CA LEU A 78 -4.07 -3.38 -7.00
C LEU A 78 -5.35 -3.14 -7.79
N SER A 79 -6.45 -2.81 -7.12
CA SER A 79 -7.66 -2.36 -7.79
C SER A 79 -8.45 -1.37 -6.94
N ALA A 80 -9.07 -0.40 -7.61
CA ALA A 80 -10.06 0.50 -7.02
C ALA A 80 -11.48 -0.09 -7.01
N ASN A 81 -11.68 -1.17 -7.76
CA ASN A 81 -12.95 -1.87 -7.88
C ASN A 81 -12.86 -3.25 -7.23
N ARG A 82 -14.02 -3.84 -7.01
CA ARG A 82 -14.08 -5.23 -6.57
C ARG A 82 -13.78 -6.15 -7.74
N GLU A 83 -12.93 -7.13 -7.51
CA GLU A 83 -12.56 -8.17 -8.45
C GLU A 83 -13.37 -9.44 -8.09
N ASN A 84 -14.17 -9.97 -9.02
CA ASN A 84 -15.06 -11.10 -8.72
C ASN A 84 -14.35 -12.45 -8.68
N ASP A 85 -13.23 -12.58 -9.39
CA ASP A 85 -12.45 -13.82 -9.53
C ASP A 85 -11.15 -13.78 -8.71
N LYS A 86 -11.12 -12.94 -7.66
CA LYS A 86 -9.93 -12.75 -6.82
C LYS A 86 -10.32 -12.57 -5.37
N ASP A 87 -9.48 -13.05 -4.48
CA ASP A 87 -9.66 -12.92 -3.04
C ASP A 87 -9.18 -11.55 -2.54
N TYR A 88 -9.99 -10.91 -1.70
CA TYR A 88 -9.61 -9.66 -1.07
C TYR A 88 -8.57 -9.89 0.02
N SER A 89 -7.45 -9.16 -0.04
CA SER A 89 -6.30 -9.34 0.85
C SER A 89 -6.02 -8.16 1.78
N GLY A 90 -6.67 -7.01 1.55
CA GLY A 90 -6.57 -5.85 2.43
C GLY A 90 -6.62 -4.52 1.69
N ARG A 91 -6.52 -3.42 2.45
CA ARG A 91 -6.54 -2.07 1.91
C ARG A 91 -5.18 -1.40 2.01
N VAL A 92 -4.79 -0.69 0.96
CA VAL A 92 -3.58 0.14 0.98
C VAL A 92 -3.79 1.30 1.95
N ILE A 93 -2.86 1.45 2.89
CA ILE A 93 -2.86 2.55 3.87
C ILE A 93 -1.74 3.55 3.62
N MET A 94 -0.69 3.14 2.89
CA MET A 94 0.46 3.98 2.59
C MET A 94 1.20 3.42 1.38
N THR A 95 1.78 4.32 0.59
CA THR A 95 2.75 4.00 -0.46
C THR A 95 3.98 4.86 -0.25
N ILE A 96 5.15 4.26 -0.39
CA ILE A 96 6.45 4.95 -0.34
C ILE A 96 7.14 4.73 -1.68
N ASN A 97 7.47 5.81 -2.38
CA ASN A 97 8.34 5.76 -3.56
C ASN A 97 9.77 5.99 -3.10
N GLN A 98 10.64 5.03 -3.41
CA GLN A 98 12.06 5.17 -3.18
C GLN A 98 12.69 5.76 -4.45
N TYR A 99 13.47 6.81 -4.28
CA TYR A 99 14.26 7.42 -5.33
C TYR A 99 15.71 7.35 -4.87
N ASP A 100 16.56 6.69 -5.65
CA ASP A 100 18.02 6.77 -5.50
C ASP A 100 18.54 8.17 -5.88
#